data_AF-A0A497NF90-F1
#
_entry.id   AF-A0A497NF90-F1
#
_cell.length_a   1.000
_cell.length_b   1.000
_cell.length_c   1.000
_cell.angle_alpha   90.00
_cell.angle_beta   90.00
_cell.angle_gamma   90.00
#
_symmetry.space_group_name_H-M   'P 1'
#
loop_
_entity.id
_entity.type
_entity.pdbx_description
1 polymer ?
#
loop_
_entity_poly.entity_id
_entity_poly.type
_entity_poly.pdbx_seq_one_letter_code
_entity_poly.pdbx_strand_id
1 'polypeptide(L)'
;MEVINIDDIEGYMLGDEKTGTLRRIKTVFTSKNMRVHVGIFPPKQASSRHSHPNSEEIVYVVKGRGKVTAGDETREYGPNTLIFIPVGVPHQYFNTGDGEMVLLAIYSPPTELPSK
;
A
#
# COMPACT_ATOMS: atom_id res chain seq x y z
N MET A 1 2.88 21.66 -12.64
CA MET A 1 1.80 21.48 -11.66
C MET A 1 0.83 20.50 -12.26
N GLU A 2 0.47 19.45 -11.54
CA GLU A 2 -0.46 18.42 -12.01
C GLU A 2 -1.64 18.33 -11.04
N VAL A 3 -2.84 18.13 -11.57
CA VAL A 3 -4.06 17.84 -10.82
C VAL A 3 -4.56 16.51 -11.37
N ILE A 4 -4.56 15.48 -10.54
CA ILE A 4 -4.85 14.11 -10.96
C ILE A 4 -6.07 13.62 -10.20
N ASN A 5 -7.10 13.20 -10.93
CA ASN A 5 -8.16 12.39 -10.38
C ASN A 5 -7.72 10.92 -10.40
N ILE A 6 -7.65 10.29 -9.23
CA ILE A 6 -7.21 8.89 -9.09
C ILE A 6 -8.15 7.93 -9.82
N ASP A 7 -9.41 8.31 -10.03
CA ASP A 7 -10.39 7.47 -10.73
C ASP A 7 -10.04 7.31 -12.21
N ASP A 8 -9.38 8.31 -12.81
CA ASP A 8 -8.95 8.29 -14.22
C ASP A 8 -7.70 7.43 -14.46
N ILE A 9 -7.04 6.96 -13.40
CA ILE A 9 -5.85 6.12 -13.49
C ILE A 9 -6.25 4.64 -13.56
N GLU A 10 -5.87 3.96 -14.64
CA GLU A 10 -6.00 2.51 -14.74
C GLU A 10 -5.10 1.81 -13.73
N GLY A 11 -5.64 0.78 -13.08
CA GLY A 11 -4.88 -0.05 -12.15
C GLY A 11 -4.59 -1.42 -12.73
N TYR A 12 -3.52 -2.05 -12.27
CA TYR A 12 -3.19 -3.42 -12.59
C TYR A 12 -3.27 -4.30 -11.34
N MET A 13 -3.52 -5.59 -11.54
CA MET A 13 -3.51 -6.55 -10.44
C MET A 13 -2.08 -6.97 -10.12
N LEU A 14 -1.75 -7.02 -8.84
CA LEU A 14 -0.47 -7.46 -8.30
C LEU A 14 -0.72 -8.54 -7.23
N GLY A 15 0.06 -9.62 -7.27
CA GLY A 15 -0.09 -10.79 -6.40
C GLY A 15 -1.04 -11.85 -6.97
N ASP A 16 -1.42 -12.80 -6.12
CA ASP A 16 -2.29 -13.93 -6.45
C ASP A 16 -3.36 -14.12 -5.37
N GLU A 17 -4.62 -14.31 -5.79
CA GLU A 17 -5.74 -14.51 -4.88
C GLU A 17 -5.56 -15.79 -4.05
N LYS A 18 -4.98 -16.83 -4.66
CA LYS A 18 -4.77 -18.14 -4.02
C LYS A 18 -3.77 -18.07 -2.87
N THR A 19 -2.85 -17.11 -2.91
CA THR A 19 -1.87 -16.86 -1.84
C THR A 19 -2.36 -15.80 -0.86
N GLY A 20 -3.53 -15.22 -1.08
CA GLY A 20 -4.06 -14.14 -0.23
C GLY A 20 -3.32 -12.82 -0.40
N THR A 21 -2.63 -12.58 -1.53
CA THR A 21 -1.79 -11.38 -1.74
C THR A 21 -2.27 -10.48 -2.89
N LEU A 22 -3.47 -10.75 -3.42
CA LEU A 22 -4.02 -10.03 -4.55
C LEU A 22 -4.44 -8.61 -4.16
N ARG A 23 -4.00 -7.63 -4.92
CA ARG A 23 -4.46 -6.24 -4.81
C ARG A 23 -4.39 -5.53 -6.16
N ARG A 24 -5.24 -4.53 -6.35
CA ARG A 24 -5.12 -3.61 -7.47
C ARG A 24 -4.22 -2.45 -7.08
N ILE A 25 -3.26 -2.12 -7.93
CA ILE A 25 -2.36 -0.98 -7.77
C ILE A 25 -2.65 0.04 -8.85
N LYS A 26 -2.78 1.30 -8.46
CA LYS A 26 -2.69 2.45 -9.35
C LYS A 26 -1.38 3.18 -9.07
N THR A 27 -0.54 3.35 -10.09
CA THR A 27 0.63 4.24 -10.00
C THR A 27 0.17 5.65 -10.35
N VAL A 28 -0.06 6.46 -9.33
CA VAL A 28 -0.74 7.76 -9.50
C VAL A 28 0.24 8.83 -9.95
N PHE A 29 1.41 8.89 -9.32
CA PHE A 29 2.39 9.95 -9.60
C PHE A 29 3.80 9.51 -9.24
N THR A 30 4.79 9.92 -10.05
CA THR A 30 6.21 9.78 -9.72
C THR A 30 6.93 11.08 -10.03
N SER A 31 7.68 11.59 -9.07
CA SER A 31 8.58 12.72 -9.21
C SER A 31 10.01 12.31 -8.89
N LYS A 32 10.94 13.28 -8.91
CA LYS A 32 12.33 13.07 -8.50
C LYS A 32 12.46 12.53 -7.07
N ASN A 33 11.62 13.00 -6.15
CA ASN A 33 11.80 12.77 -4.70
C ASN A 33 10.76 11.82 -4.10
N MET A 34 9.64 11.59 -4.78
CA MET A 34 8.59 10.73 -4.24
C MET A 34 7.77 10.03 -5.31
N ARG A 35 7.16 8.91 -4.91
CA ARG A 35 6.15 8.18 -5.69
C ARG A 35 4.89 7.98 -4.87
N VAL A 36 3.74 8.01 -5.54
CA VAL A 36 2.43 7.78 -4.94
C VAL A 36 1.75 6.61 -5.63
N HIS A 37 1.33 5.63 -4.84
CA HIS A 37 0.48 4.52 -5.25
C HIS A 37 -0.85 4.56 -4.50
N VAL A 38 -1.90 4.07 -5.15
CA VAL A 38 -3.13 3.66 -4.47
C VAL A 38 -3.24 2.14 -4.53
N GLY A 39 -3.30 1.51 -3.36
CA GLY A 39 -3.52 0.08 -3.21
C GLY A 39 -4.97 -0.20 -2.82
N ILE A 40 -5.64 -1.04 -3.60
CA ILE A 40 -7.01 -1.49 -3.34
C ILE A 40 -6.97 -2.99 -3.09
N PHE A 41 -7.36 -3.38 -1.88
CA PHE A 41 -7.26 -4.75 -1.39
C PHE A 41 -8.67 -5.33 -1.28
N PRO A 42 -8.97 -6.44 -1.97
CA PRO A 42 -10.18 -7.22 -1.71
C PRO A 42 -10.23 -7.72 -0.26
N PRO A 43 -11.41 -8.16 0.22
CA PRO A 43 -11.55 -8.75 1.54
C PRO A 43 -10.56 -9.90 1.75
N LYS A 44 -9.94 -9.95 2.94
CA LYS A 44 -9.00 -11.02 3.35
C LYS A 44 -7.76 -11.18 2.47
N GLN A 45 -7.43 -10.17 1.65
CA GLN A 45 -6.18 -10.12 0.89
C GLN A 45 -5.15 -9.21 1.58
N ALA A 46 -3.89 -9.42 1.24
CA ALA A 46 -2.73 -8.76 1.80
C ALA A 46 -1.82 -8.17 0.72
N SER A 47 -0.83 -7.39 1.13
CA SER A 47 0.38 -7.23 0.32
C SER A 47 1.25 -8.47 0.52
N SER A 48 2.23 -8.71 -0.36
CA SER A 48 3.36 -9.56 0.04
C SER A 48 4.08 -8.92 1.22
N ARG A 49 4.79 -9.72 2.03
CA ARG A 49 5.67 -9.18 3.06
C ARG A 49 6.99 -8.78 2.40
N HIS A 50 7.33 -7.50 2.47
CA HIS A 50 8.46 -6.93 1.72
C HIS A 50 9.07 -5.73 2.45
N SER A 51 10.17 -5.19 1.92
CA SER A 51 10.79 -3.96 2.42
C SER A 51 11.27 -3.10 1.26
N HIS A 52 11.46 -1.81 1.52
CA HIS A 52 12.10 -0.88 0.60
C HIS A 52 13.46 -0.46 1.19
N PRO A 53 14.58 -0.94 0.65
CA PRO A 53 15.89 -0.79 1.29
C PRO A 53 16.40 0.66 1.31
N ASN A 54 15.86 1.51 0.44
CA ASN A 54 16.31 2.88 0.24
C ASN A 54 15.20 3.92 0.45
N SER A 55 13.98 3.50 0.81
CA SER A 55 12.82 4.40 0.89
C SER A 55 12.03 4.16 2.16
N GLU A 56 11.57 5.25 2.76
CA GLU A 56 10.50 5.20 3.74
C GLU A 56 9.14 5.14 3.05
N GLU A 57 8.13 4.69 3.77
CA GLU A 57 6.74 4.66 3.29
C GLU A 57 5.81 5.32 4.30
N ILE A 58 4.97 6.24 3.82
CA ILE A 58 3.82 6.76 4.56
C ILE A 58 2.55 6.26 3.88
N VAL A 59 1.65 5.69 4.67
CA VAL A 59 0.35 5.20 4.19
C VAL A 59 -0.78 5.94 4.91
N TYR A 60 -1.70 6.49 4.13
CA TYR A 60 -2.96 7.02 4.62
C TYR A 60 -4.10 6.04 4.31
N VAL A 61 -4.89 5.68 5.32
CA VAL A 61 -6.02 4.77 5.18
C VAL A 61 -7.26 5.55 4.72
N VAL A 62 -7.60 5.40 3.44
CA VAL A 62 -8.73 6.10 2.81
C VAL A 62 -10.05 5.41 3.16
N LYS A 63 -10.09 4.07 3.06
CA LYS A 63 -11.29 3.25 3.26
C LYS A 63 -10.93 1.89 3.81
N GLY A 64 -11.86 1.28 4.54
CA GLY A 64 -11.73 -0.08 5.05
C GLY A 64 -10.95 -0.14 6.36
N ARG A 65 -10.60 -1.36 6.78
CA ARG A 65 -9.88 -1.63 8.02
C ARG A 65 -8.97 -2.83 7.84
N GLY A 66 -7.92 -2.89 8.64
CA GLY A 66 -6.92 -3.92 8.48
C GLY A 66 -5.98 -3.99 9.66
N LYS A 67 -4.89 -4.71 9.44
CA LYS A 67 -3.72 -4.69 10.31
C LYS A 67 -2.46 -4.56 9.48
N VAL A 68 -1.48 -3.86 10.03
CA VAL A 68 -0.13 -3.77 9.48
C VAL A 68 0.79 -4.55 10.41
N THR A 69 1.60 -5.43 9.84
CA THR A 69 2.75 -6.01 10.53
C THR A 69 4.01 -5.33 10.01
N ALA A 70 4.81 -4.72 10.87
CA ALA A 70 6.06 -4.05 10.52
C ALA A 70 7.16 -4.46 11.50
N GLY A 71 8.24 -5.05 11.01
CA GLY A 71 9.19 -5.76 11.87
C GLY A 71 8.46 -6.85 12.67
N ASP A 72 8.54 -6.78 13.99
CA ASP A 72 7.88 -7.73 14.90
C ASP A 72 6.57 -7.19 15.49
N GLU A 73 6.19 -5.95 15.16
CA GLU A 73 4.98 -5.33 15.66
C GLU A 73 3.80 -5.54 14.71
N THR A 74 2.60 -5.74 15.27
CA THR A 74 1.35 -5.73 14.52
C THR A 74 0.37 -4.75 15.15
N ARG A 75 -0.24 -3.89 14.33
CA ARG A 75 -1.23 -2.91 14.79
C ARG A 75 -2.44 -2.91 13.86
N GLU A 76 -3.62 -2.75 14.43
CA GLU A 76 -4.85 -2.54 13.67
C GLU A 76 -4.96 -1.10 13.19
N TYR A 77 -5.63 -0.90 12.06
CA TYR A 77 -5.91 0.42 11.51
C TYR A 77 -7.29 0.48 10.87
N GLY A 78 -7.82 1.70 10.78
CA GLY A 78 -9.06 2.03 10.09
C GLY A 78 -8.93 3.38 9.38
N PRO A 79 -10.02 3.91 8.80
CA PRO A 79 -9.98 5.17 8.06
C PRO A 79 -9.46 6.33 8.92
N ASN A 80 -8.89 7.36 8.28
CA ASN A 80 -8.27 8.52 8.94
C ASN A 80 -7.08 8.16 9.83
N THR A 81 -6.37 7.07 9.51
CA THR A 81 -5.13 6.67 10.18
C THR A 81 -3.94 6.89 9.22
N LEU A 82 -2.82 7.36 9.77
CA LEU A 82 -1.53 7.42 9.09
C LEU A 82 -0.60 6.36 9.66
N ILE A 83 0.07 5.62 8.77
CA ILE A 83 1.04 4.57 9.10
C ILE A 83 2.37 5.02 8.53
N PHE A 84 3.44 4.89 9.32
CA PHE A 84 4.81 5.17 8.89
C PHE A 84 5.64 3.90 8.97
N ILE A 85 6.33 3.57 7.87
CA ILE A 85 7.29 2.47 7.79
C ILE A 85 8.69 3.04 7.55
N PRO A 86 9.63 2.86 8.49
CA PRO A 86 11.01 3.27 8.30
C PRO A 86 11.70 2.52 7.16
N VAL A 87 12.77 3.13 6.63
CA VAL A 87 13.62 2.53 5.59
C VAL A 87 14.05 1.11 5.96
N GLY A 88 13.88 0.18 5.02
CA GLY A 88 14.34 -1.21 5.16
C GLY A 88 13.51 -2.09 6.09
N VAL A 89 12.48 -1.57 6.76
CA VAL A 89 11.65 -2.38 7.67
C VAL A 89 10.71 -3.30 6.88
N PRO A 90 10.77 -4.64 7.08
CA PRO A 90 9.84 -5.56 6.44
C PRO A 90 8.42 -5.35 6.96
N HIS A 91 7.47 -5.13 6.06
CA HIS A 91 6.09 -4.83 6.39
C HIS A 91 5.08 -5.56 5.49
N GLN A 92 3.85 -5.68 5.99
CA GLN A 92 2.71 -6.27 5.29
C GLN A 92 1.42 -5.60 5.73
N TYR A 93 0.57 -5.23 4.77
CA TYR A 93 -0.78 -4.72 5.00
C TYR A 93 -1.79 -5.85 4.74
N PHE A 94 -2.74 -6.06 5.65
CA PHE A 94 -3.78 -7.08 5.53
C PHE A 94 -5.17 -6.48 5.72
N ASN A 95 -6.07 -6.73 4.77
CA ASN A 95 -7.48 -6.34 4.89
C ASN A 95 -8.24 -7.33 5.79
N THR A 96 -8.57 -6.90 7.01
CA THR A 96 -9.36 -7.71 7.95
C THR A 96 -10.85 -7.59 7.72
N GLY A 97 -11.30 -6.61 6.93
CA GLY A 97 -12.72 -6.35 6.66
C GLY A 97 -13.35 -7.31 5.66
N ASP A 98 -14.64 -7.11 5.43
CA ASP A 98 -15.47 -7.88 4.48
C ASP A 98 -15.76 -7.10 3.18
N GLY A 99 -15.24 -5.87 3.08
CA GLY A 99 -15.27 -5.04 1.88
C GLY A 99 -13.88 -4.59 1.48
N GLU A 100 -13.78 -3.81 0.41
CA GLU A 100 -12.50 -3.27 -0.06
C GLU A 100 -11.85 -2.33 0.97
N MET A 101 -10.52 -2.44 1.06
CA MET A 101 -9.65 -1.51 1.76
C MET A 101 -8.84 -0.72 0.74
N VAL A 102 -8.76 0.61 0.92
CA VAL A 102 -8.05 1.52 0.03
C VAL A 102 -6.99 2.27 0.83
N LEU A 103 -5.75 2.15 0.38
CA LEU A 103 -4.57 2.76 0.98
C LEU A 103 -3.91 3.70 -0.02
N LEU A 104 -3.60 4.93 0.40
CA LEU A 104 -2.73 5.84 -0.35
C LEU A 104 -1.31 5.72 0.21
N ALA A 105 -0.39 5.17 -0.57
CA ALA A 105 0.99 4.94 -0.16
C ALA A 105 1.94 5.91 -0.86
N ILE A 106 2.83 6.51 -0.08
CA ILE A 106 3.79 7.53 -0.50
C ILE A 106 5.18 7.05 -0.13
N TYR A 107 6.08 7.04 -1.11
CA TYR A 107 7.45 6.55 -0.97
C TYR A 107 8.44 7.68 -1.21
N SER A 108 9.46 7.79 -0.37
CA SER A 108 10.54 8.77 -0.51
C SER A 108 11.89 8.14 -0.15
N PRO A 109 12.90 8.16 -1.04
CA PRO A 109 12.82 8.41 -2.50
C PRO A 109 11.83 7.47 -3.22
N PRO A 110 11.51 7.72 -4.50
CA PRO A 110 10.69 6.81 -5.30
C PRO A 110 11.25 5.40 -5.31
N THR A 111 10.38 4.39 -5.22
CA THR A 111 10.77 2.98 -5.25
C THR A 111 9.76 2.14 -6.01
N GLU A 112 10.21 1.00 -6.54
CA GLU A 112 9.34 0.02 -7.18
C GLU A 112 8.63 -0.84 -6.12
N LEU A 113 7.43 -1.29 -6.45
CA LEU A 113 6.76 -2.32 -5.67
C LEU A 113 7.50 -3.67 -5.85
N PRO A 114 7.45 -4.57 -4.86
CA PRO A 114 8.02 -5.91 -4.99
C PRO A 114 7.45 -6.62 -6.22
N SER A 115 8.32 -7.29 -6.97
CA SER A 115 8.00 -7.79 -8.30
C SER A 115 7.06 -8.99 -8.32
N LYS A 116 6.89 -9.72 -7.20
CA LYS A 116 5.89 -10.78 -6.98
C LYS A 116 5.59 -10.92 -5.49
#